data_AF-A0A2D5YWR3-F1
#
_entry.id   AF-A0A2D5YWR3-F1
#
_cell.length_a   1.000
_cell.length_b   1.000
_cell.length_c   1.000
_cell.angle_alpha   90.00
_cell.angle_beta   90.00
_cell.angle_gamma   90.00
#
_symmetry.space_group_name_H-M   'P 1'
#
loop_
_entity.id
_entity.type
_entity.pdbx_description
1 polymer ?
#
loop_
_entity_poly.entity_id
_entity_poly.type
_entity_poly.pdbx_seq_one_letter_code
_entity_poly.pdbx_strand_id
1 'polypeptide(L)'
;MPPNSQVLPTEFPPAIRDLIAAPTRWANVAPAVTTSDPLVEAQYMTGENGDIVVLINWRKDPIDQLTIRFPGRSDITQVRSHHAAGHFKGHLHEQKRGLLAVQHDDAVPYVETRLEVIDFLLVD
;
A
#
# COMPACT_ATOMS: atom_id res chain seq x y z
N MET A 1 21.14 -16.29 -15.09
CA MET A 1 19.71 -16.65 -15.11
C MET A 1 18.97 -15.48 -14.51
N PRO A 2 18.08 -14.77 -15.23
CA PRO A 2 17.24 -13.78 -14.57
C PRO A 2 16.40 -14.51 -13.50
N PRO A 3 16.16 -13.89 -12.34
CA PRO A 3 15.26 -14.46 -11.34
C PRO A 3 13.88 -14.58 -11.98
N ASN A 4 13.42 -15.82 -12.17
CA ASN A 4 12.14 -16.13 -12.75
C ASN A 4 11.19 -16.38 -11.57
N SER A 5 10.56 -15.33 -11.04
CA SER A 5 9.35 -15.53 -10.25
C SER A 5 8.28 -15.99 -11.23
N GLN A 6 8.22 -17.30 -11.48
CA GLN A 6 7.41 -17.89 -12.56
C GLN A 6 5.90 -17.68 -12.41
N VAL A 7 5.45 -17.08 -11.30
CA VAL A 7 4.03 -16.87 -11.01
C VAL A 7 3.83 -15.50 -10.39
N LEU A 8 3.09 -14.63 -11.08
CA LEU A 8 2.66 -13.34 -10.54
C LEU A 8 1.43 -13.51 -9.61
N PRO A 9 1.21 -12.62 -8.63
CA PRO A 9 0.01 -12.66 -7.78
C PRO A 9 -1.33 -12.63 -8.54
N THR A 10 -1.32 -12.15 -9.77
CA THR A 10 -2.45 -12.13 -10.71
C THR A 10 -2.81 -13.49 -11.30
N GLU A 11 -1.88 -14.45 -11.28
CA GLU A 11 -2.07 -15.78 -11.89
C GLU A 11 -2.75 -16.76 -10.94
N PHE A 12 -2.82 -16.44 -9.64
CA PHE A 12 -3.56 -17.22 -8.67
C PHE A 12 -5.06 -16.90 -8.73
N PRO A 13 -5.94 -17.90 -8.87
CA PRO A 13 -7.38 -17.70 -8.78
C PRO A 13 -7.76 -17.04 -7.44
N PRO A 14 -8.76 -16.13 -7.41
CA PRO A 14 -9.16 -15.44 -6.19
C PRO A 14 -9.41 -16.37 -5.00
N ALA A 15 -10.10 -17.49 -5.21
CA ALA A 15 -10.39 -18.48 -4.17
C ALA A 15 -9.13 -19.10 -3.54
N ILE A 16 -8.05 -19.26 -4.30
CA ILE A 16 -6.77 -19.78 -3.77
C ILE A 16 -6.07 -18.72 -2.92
N ARG A 17 -6.08 -17.45 -3.34
CA ARG A 17 -5.54 -16.35 -2.53
C ARG A 17 -6.30 -16.19 -1.22
N ASP A 18 -7.63 -16.29 -1.28
CA ASP A 18 -8.48 -16.25 -0.10
C ASP A 18 -8.18 -17.41 0.85
N LEU A 19 -7.93 -18.61 0.32
CA LEU A 19 -7.56 -19.78 1.11
C LEU A 19 -6.19 -19.59 1.79
N ILE A 20 -5.19 -19.07 1.07
CA ILE A 20 -3.85 -18.78 1.62
C ILE A 20 -3.94 -17.73 2.73
N ALA A 21 -4.79 -16.71 2.58
CA ALA A 21 -5.01 -15.67 3.59
C ALA A 21 -6.03 -16.06 4.69
N ALA A 22 -6.62 -17.25 4.66
CA ALA A 22 -7.62 -17.65 5.64
C ALA A 22 -7.05 -17.78 7.08
N PRO A 23 -5.85 -18.37 7.32
CA PRO A 23 -5.33 -18.52 8.68
C PRO A 23 -5.13 -17.20 9.42
N THR A 24 -4.65 -16.15 8.74
CA THR A 24 -4.46 -14.82 9.36
C THR A 24 -5.79 -14.19 9.75
N ARG A 25 -6.83 -14.35 8.92
CA ARG A 25 -8.20 -13.91 9.23
C ARG A 25 -8.80 -14.68 10.40
N TRP A 26 -8.63 -15.99 10.46
CA TRP A 26 -9.10 -16.81 11.59
C TRP A 26 -8.39 -16.46 12.90
N ALA A 27 -7.11 -16.13 12.84
CA ALA A 27 -6.35 -15.66 13.99
C ALA A 27 -6.67 -14.20 14.38
N ASN A 28 -7.58 -13.53 13.67
CA ASN A 28 -7.94 -12.13 13.85
C ASN A 28 -6.72 -11.19 13.89
N VAL A 29 -5.69 -11.52 13.10
CA VAL A 29 -4.50 -10.69 12.97
C VAL A 29 -4.87 -9.50 12.10
N ALA A 30 -5.02 -8.33 12.72
CA ALA A 30 -5.24 -7.08 12.00
C ALA A 30 -3.92 -6.65 11.33
N PRO A 31 -3.86 -6.53 10.00
CA PRO A 31 -2.70 -5.98 9.33
C PRO A 31 -2.58 -4.48 9.65
N ALA A 32 -1.35 -3.99 9.77
CA ALA A 32 -1.07 -2.57 10.05
C ALA A 32 -1.57 -1.63 8.92
N VAL A 33 -1.71 -2.18 7.71
CA VAL A 33 -2.23 -1.47 6.54
C VAL A 33 -3.09 -2.40 5.70
N THR A 34 -4.16 -1.86 5.13
CA THR A 34 -5.02 -2.57 4.16
C THR A 34 -5.28 -1.70 2.95
N THR A 35 -5.56 -2.33 1.82
CA THR A 35 -5.90 -1.67 0.55
C THR A 35 -7.27 -2.11 0.08
N SER A 36 -7.97 -1.26 -0.67
CA SER A 36 -9.25 -1.62 -1.30
C SER A 36 -9.10 -2.62 -2.46
N ASP A 37 -7.87 -2.84 -2.93
CA ASP A 37 -7.58 -3.67 -4.09
C ASP A 37 -6.71 -4.88 -3.71
N PRO A 38 -7.18 -6.13 -3.93
CA PRO A 38 -6.44 -7.34 -3.55
C PRO A 38 -5.21 -7.60 -4.40
N LEU A 39 -5.02 -6.84 -5.50
CA LEU A 39 -3.82 -6.88 -6.33
C LEU A 39 -2.84 -5.75 -5.99
N VAL A 40 -3.10 -4.99 -4.93
CA VAL A 40 -2.13 -4.06 -4.37
C VAL A 40 -1.50 -4.68 -3.15
N GLU A 41 -0.19 -4.84 -3.20
CA GLU A 41 0.61 -5.20 -2.04
C GLU A 41 0.93 -3.94 -1.24
N ALA A 42 0.73 -4.00 0.07
CA ALA A 42 1.03 -2.93 0.99
C ALA A 42 1.91 -3.46 2.12
N GLN A 43 3.09 -2.88 2.27
CA GLN A 43 4.02 -3.23 3.34
C GLN A 43 4.20 -2.04 4.27
N TYR A 44 3.90 -2.26 5.56
CA TYR A 44 4.12 -1.27 6.61
C TYR A 44 5.50 -1.47 7.24
N MET A 45 6.27 -0.40 7.38
CA MET A 45 7.62 -0.41 7.95
C MET A 45 7.75 0.73 8.96
N THR A 46 8.28 0.42 10.14
CA THR A 46 8.56 1.42 11.19
C THR A 46 10.06 1.60 11.33
N GLY A 47 10.52 2.85 11.34
CA GLY A 47 11.92 3.22 11.56
C GLY A 47 12.06 4.41 12.49
N GLU A 48 13.30 4.73 12.87
CA GLU A 48 13.61 5.85 13.77
C GLU A 48 13.14 7.23 13.25
N ASN A 49 13.00 7.36 11.93
CA ASN A 49 12.61 8.59 11.26
C ASN A 49 11.11 8.66 10.90
N GLY A 50 10.30 7.72 11.36
CA GLY A 50 8.87 7.64 11.09
C GLY A 50 8.47 6.36 10.36
N ASP A 51 7.17 6.28 10.08
CA ASP A 51 6.55 5.12 9.46
C ASP A 51 6.43 5.29 7.94
N ILE A 52 6.61 4.19 7.21
CA ILE A 52 6.53 4.14 5.75
C ILE A 52 5.59 3.01 5.33
N VAL A 53 4.76 3.29 4.32
CA VAL A 53 4.04 2.26 3.58
C VAL A 53 4.55 2.19 2.15
N VAL A 54 4.98 0.99 1.75
CA VAL A 54 5.31 0.67 0.36
C VAL A 54 4.06 0.12 -0.31
N LEU A 55 3.68 0.70 -1.44
CA LEU A 55 2.55 0.23 -2.26
C LEU A 55 3.07 -0.29 -3.60
N ILE A 56 2.61 -1.47 -4.01
CA ILE A 56 2.94 -2.07 -5.32
C ILE A 56 1.64 -2.52 -6.00
N ASN A 57 1.36 -1.96 -7.18
CA ASN A 57 0.23 -2.37 -8.02
C ASN A 57 0.65 -3.51 -8.96
N TRP A 58 0.06 -4.69 -8.77
CA TRP A 58 0.28 -5.85 -9.63
C TRP A 58 -0.68 -5.92 -10.83
N ARG A 59 -1.61 -4.97 -10.97
CA ARG A 59 -2.49 -4.87 -12.15
C ARG A 59 -1.71 -4.39 -13.38
N LYS A 60 -2.28 -4.66 -14.55
CA LYS A 60 -1.78 -4.10 -15.82
C LYS A 60 -2.08 -2.62 -15.96
N ASP A 61 -3.21 -2.19 -15.40
CA ASP A 61 -3.73 -0.84 -15.50
C ASP A 61 -3.58 -0.09 -14.17
N PRO A 62 -3.43 1.25 -14.21
CA PRO A 62 -3.46 2.09 -13.01
C PRO A 62 -4.77 1.96 -12.22
N ILE A 63 -4.68 2.21 -10.91
CA ILE A 63 -5.84 2.30 -10.02
C ILE A 63 -6.07 3.78 -9.72
N ASP A 64 -7.18 4.33 -10.22
CA ASP A 64 -7.48 5.76 -10.10
C ASP A 64 -7.87 6.19 -8.68
N GLN A 65 -8.50 5.28 -7.93
CA GLN A 65 -8.97 5.51 -6.56
C GLN A 65 -8.67 4.27 -5.70
N LEU A 66 -7.46 4.24 -5.14
CA LEU A 66 -7.04 3.24 -4.16
C LEU A 66 -7.29 3.80 -2.76
N THR A 67 -8.06 3.09 -1.95
CA THR A 67 -8.21 3.40 -0.53
C THR A 67 -7.17 2.63 0.26
N ILE A 68 -6.37 3.31 1.06
CA ILE A 68 -5.43 2.72 2.03
C ILE A 68 -5.94 3.01 3.42
N ARG A 69 -6.18 1.98 4.24
CA ARG A 69 -6.61 2.12 5.63
C ARG A 69 -5.52 1.65 6.59
N PHE A 70 -5.50 2.21 7.78
CA PHE A 70 -4.52 1.91 8.82
C PHE A 70 -5.21 1.41 10.12
N PRO A 71 -5.62 0.13 10.16
CA PRO A 71 -6.27 -0.43 11.34
C PRO A 71 -5.39 -0.33 12.58
N GLY A 72 -5.97 0.10 13.71
CA GLY A 72 -5.25 0.21 14.98
C GLY A 72 -4.27 1.38 15.08
N ARG A 73 -4.25 2.29 14.10
CA ARG A 73 -3.37 3.47 14.06
C ARG A 73 -4.15 4.78 14.04
N SER A 74 -4.99 5.00 15.06
CA SER A 74 -5.78 6.23 15.20
C SER A 74 -4.94 7.49 15.45
N ASP A 75 -3.63 7.31 15.66
CA ASP A 75 -2.62 8.35 15.82
C ASP A 75 -2.22 9.03 14.51
N ILE A 76 -2.57 8.45 13.35
CA ILE A 76 -2.17 8.98 12.04
C ILE A 76 -2.89 10.30 11.76
N THR A 77 -2.11 11.36 11.62
CA THR A 77 -2.61 12.71 11.34
C THR A 77 -2.30 13.16 9.93
N GLN A 78 -1.21 12.66 9.35
CA GLN A 78 -0.71 13.11 8.07
C GLN A 78 -0.15 11.94 7.26
N VAL A 79 -0.48 11.90 5.98
CA VAL A 79 0.12 10.96 5.03
C VAL A 79 0.64 11.74 3.83
N ARG A 80 1.87 11.46 3.43
CA ARG A 80 2.51 12.08 2.26
C ARG A 80 2.84 11.02 1.24
N SER A 81 2.29 11.16 0.04
CA SER A 81 2.66 10.36 -1.13
C SER A 81 3.94 10.92 -1.74
N HIS A 82 4.83 10.01 -2.14
CA HIS A 82 6.04 10.34 -2.89
C HIS A 82 5.86 10.30 -4.40
N HIS A 83 4.74 9.76 -4.91
CA HIS A 83 4.12 9.82 -6.25
C HIS A 83 5.01 9.50 -7.48
N ALA A 84 6.33 9.46 -7.34
CA ALA A 84 7.35 9.40 -8.39
C ALA A 84 8.26 8.16 -8.27
N ALA A 85 7.93 7.21 -7.39
CA ALA A 85 8.68 5.96 -7.26
C ALA A 85 8.61 5.07 -8.51
N GLY A 86 7.54 5.18 -9.30
CA GLY A 86 7.36 4.46 -10.56
C GLY A 86 8.25 4.94 -11.72
N HIS A 87 8.85 6.13 -11.61
CA HIS A 87 9.77 6.68 -12.58
C HIS A 87 10.92 7.40 -11.87
N PHE A 88 11.92 6.66 -11.41
CA PHE A 88 13.21 7.24 -11.02
C PHE A 88 13.88 7.91 -12.24
N LYS A 89 13.52 9.15 -12.53
CA LYS A 89 14.19 10.02 -13.52
C LYS A 89 14.84 11.26 -12.86
N GLY A 90 14.87 11.35 -11.53
CA GLY A 90 15.44 12.48 -10.79
C GLY A 90 16.34 12.06 -9.62
N HIS A 91 17.05 13.03 -9.04
CA HIS A 91 17.80 12.86 -7.80
C HIS A 91 16.84 12.55 -6.64
N LEU A 92 17.31 11.78 -5.65
CA LEU A 92 16.53 11.31 -4.47
C LEU A 92 15.80 12.42 -3.68
N HIS A 93 16.08 13.69 -3.97
CA HIS A 93 15.56 14.87 -3.28
C HIS A 93 14.52 15.67 -4.08
N GLU A 94 14.26 15.33 -5.35
CA GLU A 94 13.27 16.01 -6.20
C GLU A 94 11.99 15.18 -6.30
N GLN A 95 11.24 15.08 -5.20
CA GLN A 95 9.94 14.38 -5.22
C GLN A 95 8.83 15.36 -4.89
N LYS A 96 7.87 15.49 -5.82
CA LYS A 96 6.62 16.23 -5.61
C LYS A 96 5.86 15.53 -4.49
N ARG A 97 5.94 16.07 -3.28
CA ARG A 97 5.19 15.59 -2.11
C ARG A 97 3.72 15.94 -2.31
N GLY A 98 2.89 14.94 -2.58
CA GLY A 98 1.43 15.09 -2.53
C GLY A 98 0.96 14.82 -1.11
N LEU A 99 0.51 15.85 -0.39
CA LEU A 99 -0.18 15.63 0.88
C LEU A 99 -1.49 14.91 0.59
N LEU A 100 -1.71 13.75 1.21
CA LEU A 100 -2.97 13.04 1.13
C LEU A 100 -3.86 13.45 2.30
N ALA A 101 -5.13 13.70 2.02
CA ALA A 101 -6.10 14.02 3.06
C ALA A 101 -6.43 12.74 3.86
N VAL A 102 -6.12 12.75 5.15
CA VAL A 102 -6.51 11.68 6.07
C VAL A 102 -7.99 11.83 6.41
N GLN A 103 -8.75 10.81 6.09
CA GLN A 103 -10.17 10.67 6.41
C GLN A 103 -10.35 9.57 7.46
N HIS A 104 -11.52 9.48 8.08
CA HIS A 104 -11.79 8.50 9.13
C HIS A 104 -13.11 7.79 8.86
N ASP A 105 -13.09 6.47 8.99
CA ASP A 105 -14.27 5.58 8.92
C ASP A 105 -14.30 4.74 10.20
N ASP A 106 -15.30 4.92 11.04
CA ASP A 106 -15.39 4.28 12.37
C ASP A 106 -14.08 4.30 13.18
N ALA A 107 -13.43 5.48 13.22
CA ALA A 107 -12.13 5.74 13.85
C ALA A 107 -10.90 5.04 13.22
N VAL A 108 -11.05 4.39 12.06
CA VAL A 108 -9.94 3.89 11.26
C VAL A 108 -9.52 4.99 10.27
N PRO A 109 -8.29 5.52 10.36
CA PRO A 109 -7.81 6.47 9.38
C PRO A 109 -7.59 5.81 8.03
N TYR A 110 -7.89 6.55 6.98
CA TYR A 110 -7.65 6.15 5.61
C TYR A 110 -7.28 7.32 4.71
N VAL A 111 -6.64 7.00 3.59
CA VAL A 111 -6.34 7.95 2.52
C VAL A 111 -6.74 7.36 1.18
N GLU A 112 -6.98 8.24 0.22
CA GLU A 112 -7.22 7.86 -1.17
C GLU A 112 -6.12 8.42 -2.06
N THR A 113 -5.67 7.61 -3.02
CA THR A 113 -4.66 8.03 -4.00
C THR A 113 -4.83 7.29 -5.32
N ARG A 114 -4.22 7.83 -6.37
CA ARG A 114 -3.99 7.10 -7.62
C ARG A 114 -2.70 6.29 -7.48
N LEU A 115 -2.72 5.01 -7.83
CA LEU A 115 -1.53 4.17 -7.87
C LEU A 115 -1.30 3.62 -9.28
N GLU A 116 -0.17 3.99 -9.87
CA GLU A 116 0.23 3.46 -11.19
C GLU A 116 0.96 2.14 -11.05
N VAL A 117 2.16 2.17 -10.46
CA VAL A 117 3.03 0.99 -10.32
C VAL A 117 3.52 0.87 -8.88
N ILE A 118 4.24 1.87 -8.36
CA ILE A 118 4.75 1.90 -6.99
C ILE A 118 4.55 3.29 -6.42
N ASP A 119 4.24 3.37 -5.12
CA ASP A 119 4.31 4.60 -4.33
C ASP A 119 4.86 4.31 -2.93
N PHE A 120 5.42 5.34 -2.29
CA PHE A 120 5.83 5.33 -0.90
C PHE A 120 5.02 6.37 -0.15
N LEU A 121 4.35 5.94 0.91
CA LEU A 121 3.63 6.84 1.81
C LEU A 121 4.46 7.04 3.07
N LEU A 122 4.79 8.29 3.40
CA LEU A 122 5.28 8.64 4.74
C LEU A 122 4.08 8.91 5.64
N VAL A 123 4.08 8.34 6.83
CA VAL A 123 2.99 8.40 7.80
C VAL A 123 3.49 9.08 9.08
N ASP A 124 2.82 10.18 9.47
CA ASP A 124 3.05 10.94 10.70
C ASP A 124 1.77 11.05 11.56
#